data_AF-A0A7W6URD8-F1
#
_entry.id   AF-A0A7W6URD8-F1
#
_cell.length_a   1.000
_cell.length_b   1.000
_cell.length_c   1.000
_cell.angle_alpha   90.00
_cell.angle_beta   90.00
_cell.angle_gamma   90.00
#
_symmetry.space_group_name_H-M   'P 1'
#
loop_
_entity.id
_entity.type
_entity.pdbx_description
1 polymer ?
#
loop_
_entity_poly.entity_id
_entity_poly.type
_entity_poly.pdbx_seq_one_letter_code
_entity_poly.pdbx_strand_id
1 'polypeptide(L)' 'MTKTRDDLTISEALHDPLIAMVLRADGVKLEDFKQLLETAARKREPRSKSVGNMIGALASRANLPAVPCFG' A
#
# COMPACT_ATOMS: atom_id res chain seq x y z
N MET A 1 17.50 -15.58 -4.45
CA MET A 1 16.46 -14.60 -4.82
C MET A 1 16.28 -13.67 -3.63
N THR A 2 16.89 -12.49 -3.68
CA THR A 2 16.89 -11.50 -2.59
C THR A 2 15.47 -10.99 -2.37
N LYS A 3 15.00 -10.95 -1.11
CA LYS A 3 13.69 -10.42 -0.74
C LYS A 3 13.68 -8.91 -1.01
N THR A 4 13.04 -8.45 -2.07
CA THR A 4 12.59 -7.06 -2.23
C THR A 4 11.37 -6.85 -1.33
N ARG A 5 11.54 -6.51 -0.05
CA ARG A 5 10.40 -6.47 0.88
C ARG A 5 10.39 -5.37 1.94
N ASP A 6 11.14 -4.29 1.78
CA ASP A 6 10.96 -3.12 2.63
C ASP A 6 10.64 -1.92 1.73
N ASP A 7 9.35 -1.69 1.49
CA ASP A 7 8.87 -0.43 0.94
C ASP A 7 9.34 0.69 1.87
N LEU A 8 9.95 1.75 1.32
CA LEU A 8 10.34 2.91 2.12
C LEU A 8 9.10 3.58 2.70
N THR A 9 9.13 3.89 3.99
CA THR A 9 8.19 4.84 4.58
C THR A 9 8.38 6.22 3.94
N ILE A 10 7.35 7.06 4.02
CA ILE A 10 7.42 8.44 3.51
C ILE A 10 8.63 9.17 4.14
N SER A 11 8.85 9.00 5.44
CA SER A 11 9.97 9.62 6.15
C SER A 11 11.33 9.14 5.63
N GLU A 12 11.49 7.86 5.32
CA GLU A 12 12.74 7.34 4.75
C GLU A 12 12.97 7.85 3.33
N ALA A 13 11.92 7.87 2.50
CA ALA A 13 12.01 8.40 1.15
C ALA A 13 12.40 9.89 1.12
N LEU A 14 11.98 10.68 2.13
CA LEU A 14 12.35 12.10 2.26
C LEU A 14 13.81 12.32 2.69
N HIS A 15 14.43 11.33 3.35
CA HIS A 15 15.82 11.41 3.80
C HIS A 15 16.78 10.59 2.93
N ASP A 16 16.29 9.95 1.87
CA ASP A 16 17.11 9.16 0.98
C ASP A 16 18.04 10.06 0.13
N PRO A 17 19.37 9.85 0.17
CA PRO A 17 20.32 10.69 -0.55
C PRO A 17 20.18 10.66 -2.07
N LEU A 18 19.75 9.53 -2.64
CA LEU A 18 19.58 9.36 -4.08
C LEU A 18 18.30 10.07 -4.54
N ILE A 19 17.20 9.91 -3.80
CA ILE A 19 15.96 10.65 -4.05
C ILE A 19 16.24 12.15 -3.98
N ALA A 20 16.94 12.62 -2.94
CA ALA A 20 17.29 14.03 -2.81
C ALA A 20 18.15 14.55 -3.98
N MET A 21 19.04 13.72 -4.52
CA MET A 21 19.85 14.08 -5.70
C MET A 21 18.99 14.26 -6.95
N VAL A 22 18.04 13.34 -7.18
CA VAL A 22 17.11 13.39 -8.32
C VAL A 22 16.18 14.61 -8.21
N LEU A 23 15.58 14.85 -7.05
CA LEU A 23 14.70 16.01 -6.84
C LEU A 23 15.41 17.33 -7.15
N ARG A 24 16.69 17.46 -6.75
CA ARG A 24 17.51 18.64 -7.07
C ARG A 24 17.81 18.75 -8.56
N ALA A 25 18.10 17.64 -9.24
CA ALA A 25 18.35 17.63 -10.68
C ALA A 25 17.11 18.08 -11.48
N ASP A 26 15.92 17.72 -11.00
CA ASP A 26 14.64 18.04 -11.63
C ASP A 26 14.03 19.36 -11.13
N GLY A 27 14.68 20.07 -10.21
CA GLY A 27 14.16 21.32 -9.64
C GLY A 27 12.90 21.16 -8.80
N VAL A 28 12.64 19.96 -8.27
CA VAL A 28 11.49 19.64 -7.44
C VAL A 28 11.79 19.94 -5.98
N LYS A 29 10.88 20.66 -5.31
CA LYS A 29 11.03 20.95 -3.89
C LYS A 29 10.63 19.75 -3.03
N LEU A 30 11.30 19.61 -1.89
CA LEU A 30 11.01 18.54 -0.93
C LEU A 30 9.57 18.59 -0.39
N GLU A 31 9.00 19.80 -0.25
CA GLU A 31 7.62 20.02 0.20
C GLU A 31 6.59 19.43 -0.78
N ASP A 32 6.79 19.66 -2.09
CA ASP A 32 5.91 19.17 -3.14
C ASP A 32 5.98 17.63 -3.23
N PHE A 33 7.19 17.08 -3.12
CA PHE A 33 7.40 15.63 -3.10
C PHE A 33 6.74 14.98 -1.88
N LYS A 34 6.87 15.57 -0.68
CA LYS A 34 6.17 15.11 0.53
C LYS A 34 4.66 15.09 0.33
N GLN A 35 4.08 16.20 -0.16
CA GLN A 35 2.64 16.31 -0.37
C GLN A 35 2.13 15.28 -1.40
N LEU A 36 2.91 15.00 -2.44
CA LEU A 36 2.62 13.96 -3.43
C LEU A 36 2.57 12.58 -2.78
N LEU A 37 3.60 12.20 -2.02
CA LEU A 37 3.66 10.91 -1.33
C LEU A 37 2.51 10.72 -0.35
N GLU A 38 2.20 11.74 0.46
CA GLU A 38 1.07 11.69 1.39
C GLU A 38 -0.26 11.56 0.66
N THR A 39 -0.44 12.28 -0.46
CA THR A 39 -1.66 12.19 -1.26
C THR A 39 -1.81 10.82 -1.91
N ALA A 40 -0.72 10.26 -2.42
CA ALA A 40 -0.69 8.92 -2.98
C ALA A 40 -1.01 7.87 -1.90
N ALA A 41 -0.44 8.01 -0.70
CA ALA A 41 -0.74 7.12 0.43
C ALA A 41 -2.21 7.20 0.86
N ARG A 42 -2.80 8.40 0.91
CA ARG A 42 -4.24 8.59 1.20
C ARG A 42 -5.14 7.98 0.10
N LYS A 43 -4.75 8.10 -1.17
CA LYS A 43 -5.50 7.51 -2.30
C LYS A 43 -5.30 6.01 -2.45
N ARG A 44 -4.22 5.46 -1.90
CA ARG A 44 -4.01 4.02 -1.72
C ARG A 44 -4.93 3.52 -0.61
N GLU A 45 -6.24 3.75 -0.73
CA GLU A 45 -7.21 2.99 0.04
C GLU A 45 -6.97 1.50 -0.22
N PRO A 46 -7.06 0.65 0.81
CA PRO A 46 -6.92 -0.78 0.63
C PRO A 46 -8.09 -1.24 -0.25
N ARG A 47 -7.80 -1.50 -1.53
CA ARG A 47 -8.69 -2.24 -2.44
C ARG A 47 -8.82 -3.72 -2.03
N SER A 48 -8.81 -3.98 -0.72
CA SER A 48 -8.94 -5.28 -0.06
C SER A 48 -10.39 -5.62 0.28
N LYS A 49 -11.30 -4.63 0.32
CA LYS A 49 -12.70 -4.90 0.72
C LYS A 49 -13.62 -5.43 -0.38
N SER A 50 -13.14 -5.73 -1.59
CA SER A 50 -14.07 -6.18 -2.65
C SER A 50 -14.21 -7.69 -2.77
N VAL A 51 -13.24 -8.52 -2.38
CA VAL A 51 -13.39 -9.99 -2.54
C VAL A 51 -13.87 -10.67 -1.26
N GLY A 52 -13.30 -10.28 -0.09
CA GLY A 52 -13.68 -10.84 1.22
C GLY A 52 -15.15 -10.60 1.60
N ASN A 53 -15.69 -9.41 1.31
CA ASN A 53 -17.11 -9.12 1.53
C ASN A 53 -18.03 -9.93 0.60
N MET A 54 -17.58 -10.28 -0.61
CA MET A 54 -18.36 -11.09 -1.54
C MET A 54 -18.44 -12.55 -1.09
N ILE A 55 -17.33 -13.17 -0.66
CA ILE A 55 -17.37 -14.54 -0.14
C ILE A 55 -18.18 -14.66 1.16
N GLY A 56 -18.10 -13.67 2.06
CA GLY A 56 -18.94 -13.61 3.26
C GLY A 56 -20.43 -13.51 2.92
N ALA A 57 -20.81 -12.63 1.98
CA ALA A 57 -22.19 -12.46 1.55
C ALA A 57 -22.76 -13.70 0.83
N LEU A 58 -21.94 -14.42 0.05
CA LEU A 58 -22.32 -15.67 -0.62
C LEU A 58 -22.51 -16.81 0.39
N ALA A 59 -21.61 -16.95 1.37
CA ALA A 59 -21.70 -17.97 2.41
C ALA A 59 -22.93 -17.77 3.31
N SER A 60 -23.22 -16.52 3.71
CA SER A 60 -24.44 -16.19 4.47
C SER A 60 -25.73 -16.48 3.71
N ARG A 61 -25.72 -16.37 2.37
CA ARG A 61 -26.88 -16.67 1.52
C ARG A 61 -27.09 -18.17 1.28
N ALA A 62 -26.02 -18.96 1.37
CA ALA A 62 -26.03 -20.40 1.12
C ALA A 62 -26.19 -21.27 2.38
N ASN A 63 -26.20 -20.67 3.59
CA ASN A 63 -26.36 -21.34 4.88
C ASN A 63 -25.46 -22.59 5.05
N LEU A 64 -24.22 -22.51 4.54
CA LEU A 64 -23.24 -23.60 4.61
C LEU A 64 -22.52 -23.57 5.97
N PRO A 65 -22.38 -24.71 6.66
CA PRO A 65 -21.62 -24.75 7.90
C PRO A 65 -20.14 -24.46 7.63
N ALA A 66 -19.58 -23.51 8.40
CA ALA A 66 -18.16 -23.19 8.33
C ALA A 66 -17.34 -24.35 8.89
N VAL A 67 -16.76 -25.18 8.02
CA VAL A 67 -15.78 -26.20 8.38
C VAL A 67 -14.37 -25.67 8.10
N PRO A 68 -13.53 -25.43 9.12
CA PRO A 68 -12.12 -25.13 8.92
C PRO A 68 -11.36 -26.45 8.75
N CYS A 69 -10.95 -26.78 7.53
CA CYS A 69 -9.98 -27.84 7.28
C CYS A 69 -8.57 -27.24 7.35
N PHE A 70 -7.92 -27.35 8.50
CA PHE A 70 -6.46 -27.25 8.60
C PHE A 70 -5.95 -28.58 9.17
N GLY A 71 -5.06 -29.22 8.42
CA GLY A 71 -4.39 -30.47 8.78
C GLY A 71 -3.21 -30.25 9.71
#